data_AF-X1T5P5-F1
#
_entry.id   AF-X1T5P5-F1
#
_cell.length_a   1.000
_cell.length_b   1.000
_cell.length_c   1.000
_cell.angle_alpha   90.00
_cell.angle_beta   90.00
_cell.angle_gamma   90.00
#
_symmetry.space_group_name_H-M   'P 1'
#
loop_
_entity.id
_entity.type
_entity.pdbx_description
1 polymer ?
#
loop_
_entity_poly.entity_id
_entity_poly.type
_entity_poly.pdbx_seq_one_letter_code
_entity_poly.pdbx_strand_id
1 'polypeptide(L)' 'MEPKVAASNALEAVLEAKPGESILIVTDDVRKDVADAFAEGAIELGLWTRMIVLDTEENVYRVSPPHHLVEMI' A
#
# COMPACT_ATOMS: atom_id res chain seq x y z
N MET A 1 -19.02 -3.22 -6.18
CA MET A 1 -18.19 -2.01 -5.97
C MET A 1 -16.85 -2.28 -6.61
N GLU A 2 -16.29 -1.35 -7.39
CA GLU A 2 -14.96 -1.53 -7.97
C GLU A 2 -13.89 -1.55 -6.86
N PRO A 3 -12.84 -2.39 -6.96
CA PRO A 3 -11.80 -2.50 -5.93
C PRO A 3 -11.20 -1.15 -5.53
N LYS A 4 -10.91 -0.29 -6.51
CA LYS A 4 -10.40 1.06 -6.29
C LYS A 4 -11.34 1.90 -5.41
N VAL A 5 -12.64 1.90 -5.68
CA VAL A 5 -13.63 2.67 -4.91
C VAL A 5 -13.68 2.18 -3.46
N ALA A 6 -13.63 0.87 -3.24
CA ALA A 6 -13.57 0.31 -1.89
C ALA A 6 -12.28 0.73 -1.16
N ALA A 7 -11.14 0.74 -1.87
CA ALA A 7 -9.86 1.14 -1.31
C ALA A 7 -9.82 2.63 -0.96
N SER A 8 -10.29 3.53 -1.85
CA SER A 8 -10.42 4.97 -1.55
C SER A 8 -11.28 5.20 -0.32
N ASN A 9 -12.43 4.51 -0.21
CA ASN A 9 -13.29 4.62 0.97
C ASN A 9 -12.57 4.17 2.24
N ALA A 10 -11.77 3.11 2.20
CA ALA A 10 -11.00 2.66 3.35
C ALA A 10 -9.93 3.69 3.75
N LEU A 11 -9.22 4.26 2.77
CA LEU A 11 -8.24 5.32 3.01
C LEU A 11 -8.87 6.55 3.65
N GLU A 12 -10.02 7.00 3.15
CA GLU A 12 -10.71 8.19 3.65
C GLU A 12 -11.44 7.95 4.98
N ALA A 13 -12.11 6.81 5.15
CA ALA A 13 -12.98 6.59 6.30
C ALA A 13 -12.30 5.88 7.49
N VAL A 14 -11.27 5.07 7.23
CA VAL A 14 -10.57 4.30 8.28
C VAL A 14 -9.26 4.98 8.65
N LEU A 15 -8.47 5.39 7.67
CA LEU A 15 -7.21 6.10 7.92
C LEU A 15 -7.40 7.62 8.01
N GLU A 16 -8.61 8.12 7.72
CA GLU A 16 -8.94 9.55 7.70
C GLU A 16 -8.04 10.40 6.79
N ALA A 17 -7.41 9.76 5.80
CA ALA A 17 -6.36 10.35 4.98
C ALA A 17 -6.84 11.65 4.29
N LYS A 18 -5.95 12.65 4.25
CA LYS A 18 -6.23 13.98 3.68
C LYS A 18 -5.34 14.28 2.49
N PRO A 19 -5.83 15.02 1.48
CA PRO A 19 -5.02 15.43 0.34
C PRO A 19 -3.71 16.11 0.79
N GLY A 20 -2.59 15.74 0.16
CA GLY A 20 -1.26 16.22 0.49
C GLY A 20 -0.51 15.39 1.54
N GLU A 21 -1.17 14.50 2.28
CA GLU A 21 -0.49 13.54 3.17
C GLU A 21 0.25 12.47 2.37
N SER A 22 1.23 11.83 3.01
CA SER A 22 2.02 10.77 2.40
C SER A 22 1.55 9.39 2.87
N ILE A 23 1.50 8.43 1.95
CA ILE A 23 1.18 7.04 2.25
C ILE A 23 2.23 6.10 1.65
N LEU A 24 2.66 5.14 2.46
CA LEU A 24 3.49 4.02 2.03
C LEU A 24 2.65 2.74 2.02
N ILE A 25 2.54 2.12 0.85
CA ILE A 25 1.90 0.82 0.66
C ILE A 25 3.00 -0.23 0.56
N VAL A 26 2.96 -1.23 1.43
CA VAL A 26 3.86 -2.39 1.38
C VAL A 26 3.02 -3.62 1.11
N THR A 27 3.38 -4.38 0.08
CA THR A 27 2.65 -5.57 -0.34
C THR A 27 3.60 -6.68 -0.74
N ASP A 28 3.16 -7.91 -0.59
CA ASP A 28 3.75 -9.04 -1.28
C ASP A 28 3.37 -9.01 -2.78
N ASP A 29 4.26 -9.50 -3.64
CA ASP A 29 4.07 -9.63 -5.10
C ASP A 29 2.80 -10.39 -5.49
N VAL A 30 2.47 -11.46 -4.76
CA VAL A 30 1.25 -12.27 -4.97
C VAL A 30 -0.06 -11.55 -4.64
N ARG A 31 0.00 -10.38 -3.98
CA ARG A 31 -1.15 -9.52 -3.65
C ARG A 31 -1.05 -8.13 -4.25
N LYS A 32 -0.21 -7.96 -5.28
CA LYS A 32 -0.03 -6.68 -5.97
C LYS A 32 -1.35 -6.14 -6.54
N ASP A 33 -2.27 -7.01 -6.95
CA ASP A 33 -3.61 -6.62 -7.42
C ASP A 33 -4.41 -5.81 -6.38
N VAL A 34 -4.32 -6.20 -5.11
CA VAL A 34 -4.94 -5.46 -4.00
C VAL A 34 -4.23 -4.13 -3.79
N ALA A 35 -2.89 -4.15 -3.77
CA ALA A 35 -2.09 -2.95 -3.56
C ALA A 35 -2.28 -1.90 -4.66
N ASP A 36 -2.46 -2.35 -5.92
CA ASP A 36 -2.74 -1.48 -7.05
C ASP A 36 -4.05 -0.71 -6.85
N ALA A 37 -5.10 -1.38 -6.37
CA ALA A 37 -6.37 -0.71 -6.05
C ALA A 37 -6.22 0.37 -4.96
N PHE A 38 -5.40 0.11 -3.94
CA PHE A 38 -5.08 1.11 -2.91
C PHE A 38 -4.20 2.25 -3.44
N ALA A 39 -3.22 1.95 -4.29
CA ALA A 39 -2.35 2.96 -4.86
C ALA A 39 -3.13 3.92 -5.78
N GLU A 40 -3.98 3.37 -6.65
CA GLU A 40 -4.87 4.16 -7.51
C GLU A 40 -5.84 5.01 -6.67
N GLY A 41 -6.48 4.40 -5.68
CA GLY A 41 -7.40 5.11 -4.80
C GLY A 41 -6.73 6.23 -3.99
N ALA A 42 -5.50 6.02 -3.53
CA ALA A 42 -4.70 7.02 -2.82
C ALA A 42 -4.31 8.20 -3.71
N ILE A 43 -3.89 7.93 -4.95
CA ILE A 43 -3.53 8.96 -5.93
C ILE A 43 -4.75 9.83 -6.26
N GLU A 44 -5.93 9.23 -6.46
CA GLU A 44 -7.17 9.97 -6.72
C GLU A 44 -7.60 10.84 -5.53
N LEU A 45 -7.32 10.41 -4.30
CA LEU A 45 -7.54 11.20 -3.07
C LEU A 45 -6.49 12.32 -2.88
N GLY A 46 -5.51 12.43 -3.77
CA GLY A 46 -4.48 13.47 -3.71
C GLY A 46 -3.37 13.19 -2.68
N LEU A 47 -3.14 11.92 -2.34
CA LEU A 47 -2.05 11.52 -1.47
C LEU A 47 -0.71 11.43 -2.24
N TRP A 48 0.39 11.70 -1.55
CA TRP A 48 1.72 11.31 -2.03
C TRP A 48 1.91 9.81 -1.81
N THR A 49 1.75 9.03 -2.87
CA THR A 49 1.72 7.57 -2.80
C THR A 49 3.05 6.94 -3.20
N ARG A 50 3.60 6.09 -2.33
CA ARG A 50 4.72 5.20 -2.65
C ARG A 50 4.29 3.75 -2.40
N MET A 51 4.62 2.86 -3.32
CA MET A 51 4.39 1.42 -3.16
C MET A 51 5.71 0.66 -3.20
N ILE A 52 5.85 -0.31 -2.30
CA ILE A 52 6.97 -1.25 -2.25
C ILE A 52 6.40 -2.66 -2.35
N VAL A 53 6.86 -3.40 -3.36
CA VAL A 53 6.50 -4.80 -3.58
C VAL A 53 7.63 -5.67 -3.04
N LEU A 54 7.26 -6.66 -2.24
CA LEU A 54 8.16 -7.63 -1.65
C LEU A 54 8.00 -8.96 -2.37
N ASP A 55 9.11 -9.52 -2.84
CA ASP A 55 9.10 -10.85 -3.44
C ASP A 55 8.73 -11.89 -2.38
N THR A 56 7.89 -12.84 -2.77
CA THR A 56 7.54 -14.01 -1.94
C THR A 56 8.29 -15.26 -2.39
N GLU A 57 8.49 -16.15 -1.44
CA GLU A 57 9.13 -17.45 -1.66
C GLU A 57 8.25 -18.55 -1.07
N GLU A 58 8.12 -19.67 -1.78
CA GLU A 58 7.26 -20.77 -1.35
C GLU A 58 7.78 -21.38 -0.04
N ASN A 59 6.89 -21.57 0.94
CA ASN A 59 7.21 -22.11 2.27
C ASN A 59 8.23 -21.29 3.08
N VAL A 60 8.50 -20.05 2.69
CA VAL A 60 9.37 -19.13 3.44
C VAL A 60 8.53 -18.03 4.06
N TYR A 61 8.58 -17.93 5.39
CA TYR A 61 7.95 -16.84 6.13
C TYR A 61 9.01 -15.82 6.53
N ARG A 62 8.78 -14.56 6.15
CA ARG A 62 9.65 -13.45 6.53
C ARG A 62 9.55 -13.20 8.03
N VAL A 63 10.69 -13.24 8.73
CA VAL A 63 10.80 -12.99 10.19
C VAL A 63 11.36 -11.60 10.53
N SER A 64 11.90 -10.89 9.53
CA SER A 64 12.42 -9.53 9.68
C SER A 64 12.09 -8.69 8.44
N PRO A 65 11.81 -7.39 8.60
CA PRO A 65 11.62 -6.49 7.45
C PRO A 65 12.89 -6.40 6.58
N PRO A 66 12.77 -6.19 5.27
CA PRO A 66 13.90 -5.85 4.41
C PRO A 66 14.61 -4.59 4.89
N HIS A 67 15.94 -4.54 4.78
CA HIS A 67 16.74 -3.42 5.31
C HIS A 67 16.32 -2.06 4.72
N HIS A 68 15.98 -2.02 3.43
CA HIS A 68 15.55 -0.80 2.75
C HIS A 68 14.21 -0.22 3.26
N LEU A 69 13.42 -0.99 4.03
CA LEU A 69 12.23 -0.49 4.72
C LEU A 69 12.55 0.10 6.09
N VAL A 70 13.62 -0.36 6.75
CA VAL A 70 13.99 0.05 8.11
C VAL A 70 14.70 1.41 8.12
N GLU A 71 15.40 1.75 7.03
CA GLU A 71 16.13 3.01 6.89
C GLU A 71 15.26 4.20 6.44
N MET A 72 13.94 4.01 6.32
CA MET A 72 13.00 5.09 6.02
C MET A 72 12.60 5.85 7.30
N ILE A 73 13.55 6.55 7.93
CA ILE A 73 13.31 7.43 9.08
C ILE A 73 13.96 8.79 8.87
#